data_AF-A0A7S1QQQ8-F1
#
_entry.id   AF-A0A7S1QQQ8-F1
#
_cell.length_a   1.000
_cell.length_b   1.000
_cell.length_c   1.000
_cell.angle_alpha   90.00
_cell.angle_beta   90.00
_cell.angle_gamma   90.00
#
_symmetry.space_group_name_H-M   'P 1'
#
loop_
_entity.id
_entity.type
_entity.pdbx_description
1 polymer ?
#
loop_
_entity_poly.entity_id
_entity_poly.type
_entity_poly.pdbx_seq_one_letter_code
_entity_poly.pdbx_strand_id
1 'polypeptide(L)'
;MERLPAVDGHTLSWPQLVADRLFSMRAFVAATKAEAEKRATIGPSPELCSPHLTLGGCGCALSHRRAWQRLVDSQRSWALILEDDVAKMCEDFDGELDRVLEDLPEGWKLCYLGFHTGSLLPRGAHFRGPLIRLDEGGAWLAGLWAYLISRPWAQTLLERTFPMDVQVDTAVGLLGAEEKGIYAVPPNEFLLFSPTTERSRDTDVQTFPGRVRPKCDG
;
A
#
# COMPACT_ATOMS: atom_id res chain seq x y z
N MET A 1 10.64 -15.22 10.01
CA MET A 1 10.59 -13.94 9.27
C MET A 1 11.54 -14.06 8.08
N GLU A 2 11.09 -13.69 6.88
CA GLU A 2 11.91 -13.68 5.66
C GLU A 2 11.96 -12.24 5.14
N ARG A 3 13.15 -11.75 4.80
CA ARG A 3 13.31 -10.41 4.20
C ARG A 3 13.44 -10.56 2.70
N LEU A 4 12.51 -9.93 1.97
CA LEU A 4 12.58 -9.83 0.51
C LEU A 4 13.20 -8.48 0.14
N PRO A 5 14.23 -8.45 -0.72
CA PRO A 5 14.75 -7.18 -1.22
C PRO A 5 13.68 -6.44 -2.02
N ALA A 6 13.48 -5.16 -1.69
CA ALA A 6 12.66 -4.26 -2.47
C ALA A 6 13.20 -4.11 -3.90
N VAL A 7 12.29 -3.88 -4.84
CA VAL A 7 12.61 -3.58 -6.23
C VAL A 7 12.91 -2.09 -6.34
N ASP A 8 14.16 -1.75 -6.64
CA ASP A 8 14.60 -0.37 -6.80
C ASP A 8 14.04 0.23 -8.10
N GLY A 9 13.23 1.28 -7.97
CA GLY A 9 12.61 2.00 -9.09
C GLY A 9 13.63 2.58 -10.07
N HIS A 10 14.84 2.93 -9.63
CA HIS A 10 15.90 3.44 -10.50
C HIS A 10 16.42 2.42 -11.52
N THR A 11 16.18 1.14 -11.27
CA THR A 11 16.57 0.04 -12.18
C THR A 11 15.49 -0.28 -13.22
N LEU A 12 14.32 0.33 -13.11
CA LEU A 12 13.17 0.05 -13.96
C LEU A 12 13.11 0.98 -15.18
N SER A 13 12.42 0.54 -16.23
CA SER A 13 12.10 1.37 -17.38
C SER A 13 10.69 1.10 -17.88
N TRP A 14 9.96 2.16 -18.22
CA TRP A 14 8.59 2.06 -18.71
C TRP A 14 8.40 1.16 -19.94
N PRO A 15 9.25 1.22 -20.99
CA PRO A 15 9.11 0.33 -22.13
C PRO A 15 9.15 -1.15 -21.75
N GLN A 16 10.06 -1.54 -20.84
CA GLN A 16 10.17 -2.92 -20.36
C GLN A 16 8.96 -3.31 -19.50
N LEU A 17 8.55 -2.45 -18.57
CA LEU A 17 7.39 -2.68 -17.69
C LEU A 17 6.09 -2.93 -18.47
N VAL A 18 5.90 -2.23 -19.58
CA VAL A 18 4.74 -2.41 -20.46
C VAL A 18 4.89 -3.66 -21.34
N ALA A 19 6.08 -3.91 -21.88
CA ALA A 19 6.36 -5.11 -22.67
C ALA A 19 6.11 -6.39 -21.86
N ASP A 20 6.49 -6.40 -20.58
CA ASP A 20 6.29 -7.52 -19.65
C ASP A 20 4.85 -7.60 -19.09
N ARG A 21 3.96 -6.69 -19.52
CA ARG A 21 2.56 -6.61 -19.06
C ARG A 21 2.42 -6.44 -17.55
N LEU A 22 3.40 -5.80 -16.91
CA LEU A 22 3.35 -5.45 -15.49
C LEU A 22 2.59 -4.13 -15.28
N PHE A 23 2.73 -3.18 -16.20
CA PHE A 23 1.99 -1.93 -16.17
C PHE A 23 1.40 -1.64 -17.53
N SER A 24 0.29 -0.91 -17.58
CA SER A 24 -0.35 -0.66 -18.87
C SER A 24 0.33 0.46 -19.66
N MET A 25 0.03 0.51 -20.95
CA MET A 25 0.38 1.66 -21.79
C MET A 25 -0.24 2.97 -21.28
N ARG A 26 -1.42 2.93 -20.64
CA ARG A 26 -2.06 4.13 -20.08
C ARG A 26 -1.24 4.68 -18.92
N ALA A 27 -0.74 3.82 -18.04
CA ALA A 27 0.15 4.20 -16.95
C ALA A 27 1.43 4.87 -17.48
N PHE A 28 2.06 4.25 -18.48
CA PHE A 28 3.26 4.80 -19.12
C PHE A 28 3.02 6.18 -19.73
N VAL A 29 1.96 6.34 -20.53
CA VAL A 29 1.61 7.64 -21.14
C VAL A 29 1.34 8.69 -20.06
N ALA A 30 0.60 8.33 -19.00
CA ALA A 30 0.29 9.24 -17.90
C ALA A 30 1.55 9.69 -17.14
N ALA A 31 2.47 8.76 -16.87
CA ALA A 31 3.75 9.05 -16.20
C ALA A 31 4.65 9.95 -17.05
N THR A 32 4.81 9.61 -18.34
CA THR A 32 5.62 10.41 -19.29
C THR A 32 5.07 11.83 -19.43
N LYS A 33 3.74 11.97 -19.50
CA LYS A 33 3.10 13.27 -19.54
C LYS A 33 3.35 14.06 -18.24
N ALA A 34 3.21 13.42 -17.08
CA ALA A 34 3.45 14.06 -15.80
C ALA A 34 4.90 14.54 -15.66
N GLU A 35 5.87 13.75 -16.09
CA GLU A 35 7.29 14.11 -16.10
C GLU A 35 7.56 15.33 -16.99
N ALA A 36 7.03 15.31 -18.23
CA ALA A 36 7.16 16.44 -19.16
C ALA A 36 6.56 17.74 -18.60
N GLU A 37 5.45 17.62 -17.86
CA GLU A 37 4.76 18.74 -17.21
C GLU A 37 5.36 19.12 -15.85
N LYS A 38 6.36 18.37 -15.35
CA LYS A 38 6.90 18.48 -13.98
C LYS A 38 5.80 18.42 -12.91
N ARG A 39 4.78 17.61 -13.15
CA ARG A 39 3.63 17.44 -12.28
C ARG A 39 3.93 16.42 -11.20
N ALA A 40 3.80 16.83 -9.95
CA ALA A 40 3.98 15.97 -8.79
C ALA A 40 2.80 15.00 -8.59
N THR A 41 3.03 13.86 -7.92
CA THR A 41 1.95 12.95 -7.52
C THR A 41 1.20 13.51 -6.31
N ILE A 42 1.89 14.13 -5.36
CA ILE A 42 1.26 14.79 -4.22
C ILE A 42 0.88 16.23 -4.58
N GLY A 43 -0.39 16.57 -4.35
CA GLY A 43 -0.93 17.92 -4.50
C GLY A 43 -0.93 18.69 -3.17
N PRO A 44 -1.25 20.00 -3.20
CA PRO A 44 -1.42 20.80 -1.98
C PRO A 44 -2.69 20.43 -1.19
N SER A 45 -3.59 19.66 -1.77
CA SER A 45 -4.76 19.05 -1.13
C SER A 45 -5.02 17.66 -1.74
N PRO A 46 -5.75 16.75 -1.06
CA PRO A 46 -6.05 15.41 -1.57
C PRO A 46 -6.68 15.40 -2.97
N GLU A 47 -7.57 16.36 -3.24
CA GLU A 47 -8.27 16.50 -4.52
C GLU A 47 -7.35 16.88 -5.69
N LEU A 48 -6.17 17.39 -5.37
CA LEU A 48 -5.16 17.85 -6.32
C LEU A 48 -3.99 16.87 -6.45
N CYS A 49 -4.04 15.73 -5.76
CA CYS A 49 -3.11 14.65 -5.98
C CYS A 49 -3.30 14.06 -7.39
N SER A 50 -2.18 13.71 -8.03
CA SER A 50 -2.21 13.04 -9.32
C SER A 50 -1.98 11.54 -9.13
N PRO A 51 -2.84 10.69 -9.74
CA PRO A 51 -2.74 9.24 -9.59
C PRO A 51 -1.69 8.60 -10.51
N HIS A 52 -0.84 9.38 -11.18
CA HIS A 52 0.16 8.82 -12.08
C HIS A 52 1.23 8.05 -11.28
N LEU A 53 1.73 6.97 -11.87
CA LEU A 53 2.79 6.17 -11.28
C LEU A 53 4.17 6.80 -11.55
N THR A 54 5.04 6.72 -10.56
CA THR A 54 6.48 6.96 -10.72
C THR A 54 7.18 5.60 -10.87
N LEU A 55 8.45 5.57 -11.29
CA LEU A 55 9.21 4.32 -11.29
C LEU A 55 9.44 3.75 -9.88
N GLY A 56 9.55 4.61 -8.85
CA GLY A 56 9.57 4.15 -7.45
C GLY A 56 8.24 3.49 -7.04
N GLY A 57 7.10 4.04 -7.47
CA GLY A 57 5.79 3.41 -7.25
C GLY A 57 5.64 2.09 -7.98
N CYS A 58 6.22 1.98 -9.19
CA CYS A 58 6.33 0.69 -9.87
C CYS A 58 7.21 -0.29 -9.06
N GLY A 59 8.32 0.16 -8.48
CA GLY A 59 9.18 -0.63 -7.59
C GLY A 59 8.44 -1.15 -6.35
N CYS A 60 7.68 -0.29 -5.67
CA CYS A 60 6.80 -0.67 -4.56
C CYS A 60 5.80 -1.76 -4.98
N ALA A 61 5.08 -1.55 -6.08
CA ALA A 61 4.12 -2.52 -6.60
C ALA A 61 4.75 -3.89 -6.94
N LEU A 62 5.93 -3.90 -7.56
CA LEU A 62 6.66 -5.14 -7.88
C LEU A 62 7.23 -5.83 -6.63
N SER A 63 7.52 -5.08 -5.58
CA SER A 63 7.93 -5.63 -4.28
C SER A 63 6.79 -6.39 -3.61
N HIS A 64 5.58 -5.81 -3.58
CA HIS A 64 4.38 -6.53 -3.12
C HIS A 64 4.06 -7.73 -4.01
N ARG A 65 4.15 -7.59 -5.34
CA ARG A 65 3.98 -8.72 -6.27
C ARG A 65 4.91 -9.89 -5.92
N ARG A 66 6.18 -9.60 -5.60
CA ARG A 66 7.16 -10.63 -5.18
C ARG A 66 6.75 -11.26 -3.85
N ALA A 67 6.27 -10.49 -2.88
CA ALA A 67 5.78 -11.02 -1.61
C ALA A 67 4.54 -11.93 -1.80
N TRP A 68 3.58 -11.53 -2.65
CA TRP A 68 2.41 -12.34 -2.99
C TRP A 68 2.81 -13.64 -3.68
N GLN A 69 3.70 -13.57 -4.68
CA GLN A 69 4.22 -14.76 -5.35
C GLN A 69 4.93 -15.69 -4.36
N ARG A 70 5.73 -15.14 -3.45
CA ARG A 70 6.44 -15.90 -2.42
C ARG A 70 5.49 -16.67 -1.50
N LEU A 71 4.35 -16.07 -1.14
CA LEU A 71 3.29 -16.74 -0.38
C LEU A 71 2.63 -17.85 -1.22
N VAL A 72 2.27 -17.55 -2.47
CA VAL A 72 1.64 -18.53 -3.39
C VAL A 72 2.52 -19.75 -3.63
N ASP A 73 3.83 -19.56 -3.78
CA ASP A 73 4.83 -20.62 -3.99
C ASP A 73 5.14 -21.40 -2.70
N SER A 74 4.70 -20.88 -1.54
CA SER A 74 4.89 -21.54 -0.24
C SER A 74 3.75 -22.52 0.08
N GLN A 75 3.94 -23.30 1.17
CA GLN A 75 2.89 -24.14 1.77
C GLN A 75 2.12 -23.41 2.88
N ARG A 76 2.29 -22.09 3.04
CA ARG A 76 1.61 -21.30 4.08
C ARG A 76 0.21 -20.88 3.60
N SER A 77 -0.75 -20.84 4.53
CA SER A 77 -2.13 -20.42 4.23
C SER A 77 -2.29 -18.89 4.20
N TRP A 78 -1.41 -18.15 4.86
CA TRP A 78 -1.41 -16.70 4.92
C TRP A 78 0.01 -16.16 5.18
N ALA A 79 0.19 -14.85 5.04
CA ALA A 79 1.39 -14.14 5.46
C ALA A 79 1.05 -12.78 6.09
N LEU A 80 1.92 -12.33 7.00
CA LEU A 80 2.05 -10.93 7.40
C LEU A 80 3.07 -10.26 6.49
N ILE A 81 2.67 -9.20 5.78
CA ILE A 81 3.53 -8.39 4.93
C ILE A 81 3.76 -7.04 5.60
N LEU A 82 5.04 -6.69 5.75
CA LEU A 82 5.52 -5.46 6.35
C LEU A 82 6.46 -4.74 5.38
N GLU A 83 6.29 -3.43 5.21
CA GLU A 83 7.31 -2.56 4.61
C GLU A 83 8.40 -2.24 5.64
N ASP A 84 9.57 -1.80 5.18
CA ASP A 84 10.73 -1.55 6.05
C ASP A 84 10.74 -0.15 6.70
N ASP A 85 9.77 0.70 6.35
CA ASP A 85 9.60 2.06 6.83
C ASP A 85 8.62 2.19 8.02
N VAL A 86 8.17 1.06 8.57
CA VAL A 86 7.34 1.01 9.79
C VAL A 86 8.04 1.76 10.93
N ALA A 87 7.43 2.86 11.38
CA ALA A 87 8.01 3.76 12.36
C ALA A 87 7.68 3.38 13.81
N LYS A 88 6.55 2.72 14.07
CA LYS A 88 6.10 2.33 15.42
C LYS A 88 5.36 1.00 15.41
N MET A 89 5.50 0.27 16.52
CA MET A 89 4.75 -0.95 16.83
C MET A 89 3.97 -0.76 18.14
N CYS A 90 2.87 -1.50 18.32
CA CYS A 90 2.23 -1.64 19.62
C CYS A 90 3.15 -2.35 20.63
N GLU A 91 2.86 -2.19 21.92
CA GLU A 91 3.72 -2.74 22.99
C GLU A 91 3.72 -4.27 23.03
N ASP A 92 2.55 -4.88 22.83
CA ASP A 92 2.33 -6.34 22.84
C ASP A 92 2.01 -6.86 21.44
N PHE A 93 2.93 -6.64 20.48
CA PHE A 93 2.67 -6.95 19.07
C PHE A 93 2.24 -8.39 18.81
N ASP A 94 2.93 -9.36 19.40
CA ASP A 94 2.62 -10.77 19.20
C ASP A 94 1.24 -11.12 19.80
N GLY A 95 0.95 -10.67 21.02
CA GLY A 95 -0.34 -10.92 21.67
C GLY A 95 -1.51 -10.24 20.97
N GLU A 96 -1.33 -9.02 20.45
CA GLU A 96 -2.36 -8.34 19.66
C GLU A 96 -2.55 -8.97 18.28
N LEU A 97 -1.47 -9.45 17.66
CA LEU A 97 -1.55 -10.17 16.39
C LEU A 97 -2.31 -11.50 16.54
N ASP A 98 -2.06 -12.24 17.62
CA ASP A 98 -2.80 -13.47 17.93
C ASP A 98 -4.29 -13.19 18.08
N ARG A 99 -4.69 -12.12 18.80
CA ARG A 99 -6.10 -11.71 18.91
C ARG A 99 -6.71 -11.35 17.56
N VAL A 100 -5.99 -10.63 16.70
CA VAL A 100 -6.46 -10.32 15.34
C VAL A 100 -6.69 -11.60 14.54
N LEU A 101 -5.78 -12.57 14.63
CA LEU A 101 -5.90 -13.86 13.94
C LEU A 101 -7.08 -14.69 14.48
N GLU A 102 -7.34 -14.65 15.79
CA GLU A 102 -8.49 -15.30 16.42
C GLU A 102 -9.84 -14.67 16.00
N ASP A 103 -9.87 -13.34 15.83
CA ASP A 103 -11.08 -12.60 15.41
C ASP A 103 -11.38 -12.73 13.90
N LEU A 104 -10.40 -13.11 13.08
CA LEU A 104 -10.58 -13.28 11.64
C LEU A 104 -11.42 -14.54 11.34
N PRO A 105 -12.55 -14.40 10.63
CA PRO A 105 -13.41 -15.56 10.34
C PRO A 105 -12.81 -16.44 9.24
N GLU A 106 -13.30 -17.67 9.15
CA GLU A 106 -12.94 -18.56 8.04
C GLU A 106 -13.20 -17.90 6.68
N GLY A 107 -12.25 -18.02 5.76
CA GLY A 107 -12.34 -17.44 4.41
C GLY A 107 -12.00 -15.95 4.33
N TRP A 108 -11.43 -15.35 5.38
CA TRP A 108 -10.87 -13.99 5.30
C TRP A 108 -9.82 -13.88 4.17
N LYS A 109 -9.74 -12.71 3.55
CA LYS A 109 -8.87 -12.46 2.38
C LYS A 109 -7.70 -11.55 2.73
N LEU A 110 -7.99 -10.43 3.36
CA LEU A 110 -7.05 -9.36 3.69
C LEU A 110 -7.45 -8.71 5.02
N CYS A 111 -6.47 -8.40 5.87
CA CYS A 111 -6.67 -7.58 7.06
C CYS A 111 -5.60 -6.49 7.16
N TYR A 112 -6.00 -5.22 7.10
CA TYR A 112 -5.09 -4.10 7.29
C TYR A 112 -4.75 -3.95 8.79
N LEU A 113 -3.46 -3.99 9.13
CA LEU A 113 -2.94 -3.79 10.49
C LEU A 113 -2.40 -2.37 10.72
N GLY A 114 -2.18 -1.64 9.62
CA GLY A 114 -1.93 -0.21 9.55
C GLY A 114 -2.38 0.30 8.19
N PHE A 115 -3.00 1.48 8.17
CA PHE A 115 -3.54 2.12 6.97
C PHE A 115 -3.69 3.63 7.18
N HIS A 116 -3.79 4.39 6.09
CA HIS A 116 -3.91 5.85 6.17
C HIS A 116 -5.38 6.25 6.23
N THR A 117 -5.79 6.89 7.32
CA THR A 117 -7.04 7.66 7.39
C THR A 117 -6.66 9.13 7.50
N GLY A 118 -7.01 9.94 6.50
CA GLY A 118 -6.45 11.29 6.22
C GLY A 118 -6.45 12.36 7.33
N SER A 119 -6.79 12.04 8.58
CA SER A 119 -6.79 12.99 9.71
C SER A 119 -6.57 12.37 11.10
N LEU A 120 -6.51 11.04 11.24
CA LEU A 120 -6.40 10.40 12.55
C LEU A 120 -4.96 9.96 12.82
N LEU A 121 -4.28 10.70 13.69
CA LEU A 121 -3.04 10.23 14.29
C LEU A 121 -3.35 9.11 15.29
N PRO A 122 -2.52 8.07 15.37
CA PRO A 122 -2.79 6.98 16.28
C PRO A 122 -2.83 7.45 17.73
N ARG A 123 -3.89 7.06 18.46
CA ARG A 123 -4.03 7.31 19.91
C ARG A 123 -3.83 6.05 20.73
N GLY A 124 -3.98 4.86 20.16
CA GLY A 124 -3.85 3.59 20.88
C GLY A 124 -2.67 2.78 20.38
N ALA A 125 -1.75 2.41 21.27
CA ALA A 125 -0.72 1.40 21.03
C ALA A 125 -1.25 -0.03 21.31
N HIS A 126 -2.55 -0.26 21.14
CA HIS A 126 -3.23 -1.52 21.46
C HIS A 126 -4.39 -1.73 20.50
N PHE A 127 -4.74 -2.99 20.27
CA PHE A 127 -5.95 -3.42 19.59
C PHE A 127 -6.99 -3.84 20.64
N ARG A 128 -8.22 -3.36 20.52
CA ARG A 128 -9.33 -3.65 21.44
C ARG A 128 -10.54 -4.29 20.77
N GLY A 129 -10.52 -4.35 19.44
CA GLY A 129 -11.60 -4.92 18.63
C GLY A 129 -12.92 -4.15 18.73
N PRO A 130 -13.96 -4.60 18.00
CA PRO A 130 -13.92 -5.67 16.99
C PRO A 130 -13.22 -5.20 15.70
N LEU A 131 -12.78 -6.15 14.87
CA LEU A 131 -12.33 -5.85 13.51
C LEU A 131 -13.42 -5.14 12.70
N ILE A 132 -13.00 -4.18 11.87
CA ILE A 132 -13.89 -3.53 10.92
C ILE A 132 -13.96 -4.35 9.65
N ARG A 133 -15.18 -4.55 9.17
CA ARG A 133 -15.48 -5.13 7.86
C ARG A 133 -15.55 -4.02 6.82
N LEU A 134 -14.79 -4.16 5.73
CA LEU A 134 -14.77 -3.18 4.64
C LEU A 134 -15.68 -3.58 3.46
N ASP A 135 -16.24 -4.78 3.49
CA ASP A 135 -17.14 -5.28 2.45
C ASP A 135 -18.56 -4.67 2.51
N GLU A 136 -18.84 -3.86 3.52
CA GLU A 136 -20.11 -3.15 3.70
C GLU A 136 -19.97 -1.68 3.25
N GLY A 137 -20.45 -1.37 2.04
CA GLY A 137 -20.58 0.01 1.55
C GLY A 137 -19.53 0.50 0.55
N GLY A 138 -18.70 -0.41 0.00
CA GLY A 138 -17.71 -0.05 -1.02
C GLY A 138 -16.55 0.80 -0.50
N ALA A 139 -16.34 0.80 0.81
CA ALA A 139 -15.22 1.48 1.44
C ALA A 139 -13.92 0.74 1.12
N TRP A 140 -12.84 1.50 0.92
CA TRP A 140 -11.50 0.95 0.76
C TRP A 140 -10.49 1.81 1.51
N LEU A 141 -9.33 1.22 1.79
CA LEU A 141 -8.24 1.87 2.52
C LEU A 141 -6.99 1.92 1.65
N ALA A 142 -6.26 3.03 1.76
CA ALA A 142 -4.93 3.19 1.19
C ALA A 142 -3.86 2.86 2.25
N GLY A 143 -2.66 2.49 1.79
CA GLY A 143 -1.56 2.02 2.63
C GLY A 143 -1.43 0.49 2.67
N LEU A 144 -0.25 -0.01 2.33
CA LEU A 144 0.11 -1.44 2.35
C LEU A 144 1.37 -1.73 3.19
N TRP A 145 1.76 -0.84 4.12
CA TRP A 145 2.96 -1.07 4.94
C TRP A 145 2.81 -2.17 6.00
N ALA A 146 1.57 -2.56 6.34
CA ALA A 146 1.31 -3.60 7.33
C ALA A 146 -0.05 -4.28 7.13
N TYR A 147 -0.05 -5.52 6.63
CA TYR A 147 -1.28 -6.28 6.42
C TYR A 147 -1.09 -7.79 6.48
N LEU A 148 -2.16 -8.48 6.88
CA LEU A 148 -2.31 -9.93 6.71
C LEU A 148 -2.98 -10.22 5.37
N ILE A 149 -2.52 -11.26 4.68
CA ILE A 149 -3.12 -11.72 3.42
C ILE A 149 -3.20 -13.25 3.37
N SER A 150 -4.35 -13.77 2.93
CA SER A 150 -4.52 -15.19 2.66
C SER A 150 -3.87 -15.59 1.33
N ARG A 151 -3.41 -16.83 1.22
CA ARG A 151 -2.81 -17.36 -0.02
C ARG A 151 -3.76 -17.31 -1.22
N PRO A 152 -5.05 -17.68 -1.13
CA PRO A 152 -5.98 -17.54 -2.24
C PRO A 152 -6.14 -16.08 -2.69
N TRP A 153 -6.17 -15.14 -1.75
CA TRP A 153 -6.26 -13.73 -2.10
C TRP A 153 -4.99 -13.20 -2.77
N ALA A 154 -3.81 -13.59 -2.29
CA ALA A 154 -2.54 -13.24 -2.94
C ALA A 154 -2.49 -13.73 -4.39
N GLN A 155 -3.02 -14.93 -4.67
CA GLN A 155 -3.17 -15.43 -6.04
C GLN A 155 -4.11 -14.54 -6.86
N THR A 156 -5.28 -14.19 -6.32
CA THR A 156 -6.22 -13.26 -6.99
C THR A 156 -5.57 -11.91 -7.29
N LEU A 157 -4.78 -11.35 -6.38
CA LEU A 157 -4.08 -10.09 -6.61
C LEU A 157 -3.08 -10.19 -7.76
N LEU A 158 -2.29 -11.28 -7.83
CA LEU A 158 -1.35 -11.53 -8.94
C LEU A 158 -2.07 -11.59 -10.30
N GLU A 159 -3.28 -12.15 -10.34
CA GLU A 159 -4.06 -12.34 -11.56
C GLU A 159 -4.86 -11.09 -11.97
N ARG A 160 -5.40 -10.33 -11.01
CA ARG A 160 -6.37 -9.25 -11.29
C ARG A 160 -5.81 -7.82 -11.19
N THR A 161 -4.65 -7.61 -10.58
CA THR A 161 -4.07 -6.25 -10.44
C THR A 161 -3.12 -5.85 -11.56
N PHE A 162 -2.65 -6.81 -12.37
CA PHE A 162 -1.69 -6.59 -13.46
C PHE A 162 -2.35 -6.82 -14.84
N PRO A 163 -2.05 -6.00 -15.87
CA PRO A 163 -1.19 -4.81 -15.84
C PRO A 163 -1.82 -3.66 -15.04
N MET A 164 -1.02 -3.04 -14.17
CA MET A 164 -1.50 -2.04 -13.22
C MET A 164 -1.54 -0.62 -13.83
N ASP A 165 -2.55 0.17 -13.44
CA ASP A 165 -2.80 1.54 -13.90
C ASP A 165 -2.60 2.62 -12.83
N VAL A 166 -2.59 2.21 -11.55
CA VAL A 166 -2.64 3.09 -10.37
C VAL A 166 -1.65 2.60 -9.32
N GLN A 167 -1.50 3.33 -8.21
CA GLN A 167 -0.70 2.87 -7.07
C GLN A 167 -1.21 1.52 -6.55
N VAL A 168 -0.29 0.67 -6.07
CA VAL A 168 -0.62 -0.72 -5.67
C VAL A 168 -1.64 -0.79 -4.54
N ASP A 169 -1.56 0.13 -3.58
CA ASP A 169 -2.51 0.23 -2.49
C ASP A 169 -3.93 0.57 -2.98
N THR A 170 -4.03 1.46 -3.95
CA THR A 170 -5.28 1.83 -4.62
C THR A 170 -5.84 0.65 -5.40
N ALA A 171 -5.00 -0.09 -6.14
CA ALA A 171 -5.42 -1.27 -6.88
C ALA A 171 -5.96 -2.36 -5.94
N VAL A 172 -5.27 -2.65 -4.83
CA VAL A 172 -5.69 -3.63 -3.82
C VAL A 172 -6.96 -3.18 -3.12
N GLY A 173 -7.05 -1.91 -2.73
CA GLY A 173 -8.22 -1.35 -2.05
C GLY A 173 -9.48 -1.39 -2.91
N LEU A 174 -9.39 -0.93 -4.17
CA LEU A 174 -10.52 -0.96 -5.11
C LEU A 174 -11.00 -2.38 -5.39
N LEU A 175 -10.06 -3.31 -5.64
CA LEU A 175 -10.39 -4.71 -5.85
C LEU A 175 -10.99 -5.37 -4.58
N GLY A 176 -10.50 -4.98 -3.40
CA GLY A 176 -11.05 -5.43 -2.12
C GLY A 176 -12.47 -4.92 -1.88
N ALA A 177 -12.80 -3.69 -2.29
CA ALA A 177 -14.14 -3.11 -2.12
C ALA A 177 -15.24 -3.88 -2.89
N GLU A 178 -14.87 -4.67 -3.90
CA GLU A 178 -15.79 -5.53 -4.66
C GLU A 178 -16.01 -6.91 -4.00
N GLU A 179 -15.32 -7.19 -2.89
CA GLU A 179 -15.13 -8.54 -2.38
C GLU A 179 -15.48 -8.64 -0.90
N LYS A 180 -16.08 -9.77 -0.51
CA LYS A 180 -16.27 -10.10 0.92
C LYS A 180 -14.96 -10.56 1.56
N GLY A 181 -14.84 -10.38 2.87
CA GLY A 181 -13.72 -10.89 3.65
C GLY A 181 -12.51 -9.96 3.72
N ILE A 182 -12.74 -8.65 3.55
CA ILE A 182 -11.73 -7.60 3.74
C ILE A 182 -11.96 -6.95 5.10
N TYR A 183 -10.91 -6.92 5.92
CA TYR A 183 -10.95 -6.45 7.31
C TYR A 183 -9.90 -5.38 7.56
N ALA A 184 -10.07 -4.64 8.65
CA ALA A 184 -9.07 -3.73 9.19
C ALA A 184 -9.20 -3.64 10.72
N VAL A 185 -8.10 -3.32 11.39
CA VAL A 185 -8.18 -2.86 12.78
C VAL A 185 -8.94 -1.52 12.87
N PRO A 186 -9.58 -1.19 14.01
CA PRO A 186 -10.31 0.07 14.16
C PRO A 186 -9.45 1.32 13.90
N PRO A 187 -9.99 2.39 13.29
CA PRO A 187 -9.29 3.66 13.14
C PRO A 187 -8.79 4.16 14.50
N ASN A 188 -7.55 4.65 14.54
CA ASN A 188 -6.78 5.06 15.74
C ASN A 188 -6.18 3.91 16.57
N GLU A 189 -6.51 2.67 16.30
CA GLU A 189 -5.82 1.48 16.79
C GLU A 189 -4.88 1.00 15.69
N PHE A 190 -3.66 0.63 16.07
CA PHE A 190 -2.70 0.10 15.12
C PHE A 190 -1.86 -0.93 15.84
N LEU A 191 -1.51 -1.97 15.10
CA LEU A 191 -0.38 -2.81 15.50
C LEU A 191 0.92 -2.18 14.97
N LEU A 192 0.85 -1.56 13.80
CA LEU A 192 2.00 -1.00 13.07
C LEU A 192 1.65 0.36 12.45
N PHE A 193 2.52 1.34 12.60
CA PHE A 193 2.32 2.68 12.07
C PHE A 193 3.53 3.18 11.28
N SER A 194 3.29 3.62 10.06
CA SER A 194 4.20 4.47 9.27
C SER A 194 3.55 5.85 9.07
N PRO A 195 4.29 6.96 9.22
CA PRO A 195 3.77 8.29 8.88
C PRO A 195 3.42 8.36 7.39
N THR A 196 2.45 9.21 7.02
CA THR A 196 2.15 9.42 5.60
C THR A 196 3.34 10.01 4.87
N THR A 197 3.41 9.73 3.57
CA THR A 197 4.44 10.30 2.69
C THR A 197 4.49 11.83 2.79
N GLU A 198 3.34 12.51 2.86
CA GLU A 198 3.28 13.97 2.99
C GLU A 198 4.00 14.48 4.24
N ARG A 199 4.02 13.67 5.30
CA ARG A 199 4.68 13.98 6.56
C ARG A 199 6.15 13.58 6.56
N SER A 200 6.51 12.40 6.06
CA SER A 200 7.90 11.92 6.07
C SER A 200 8.75 12.62 5.01
N ARG A 201 8.18 12.85 3.82
CA ARG A 201 8.85 13.33 2.60
C ARG A 201 10.04 12.49 2.16
N ASP A 202 10.14 11.27 2.68
CA ASP A 202 11.22 10.33 2.46
C ASP A 202 10.69 9.15 1.65
N THR A 203 10.57 9.36 0.33
CA THR A 203 10.06 8.35 -0.58
C THR A 203 10.53 8.62 -2.00
N ASP A 204 10.75 7.54 -2.74
CA ASP A 204 10.89 7.52 -4.20
C ASP A 204 9.58 7.13 -4.91
N VAL A 205 8.57 6.67 -4.15
CA VAL A 205 7.26 6.23 -4.65
C VAL A 205 6.40 7.39 -5.10
N GLN A 206 6.44 8.51 -4.39
CA GLN A 206 5.66 9.71 -4.69
C GLN A 206 6.55 10.95 -4.83
N THR A 207 6.17 11.86 -5.71
CA THR A 207 6.86 13.12 -5.94
C THR A 207 6.11 14.29 -5.33
N PHE A 208 6.86 15.31 -4.91
CA PHE A 208 6.34 16.53 -4.32
C PHE A 208 6.41 17.70 -5.31
N PRO A 209 5.52 18.70 -5.19
CA PRO A 209 5.67 19.94 -5.92
C PRO A 209 7.04 20.54 -5.64
N GLY A 210 7.73 21.02 -6.68
CA GLY A 210 9.02 21.69 -6.53
C GLY A 210 8.90 22.82 -5.52
N ARG A 211 9.85 22.96 -4.59
CA ARG A 211 9.87 24.09 -3.65
C ARG A 211 9.77 25.39 -4.45
N VAL A 212 8.71 26.19 -4.24
CA VAL A 212 8.89 27.64 -4.28
C VAL A 212 9.88 27.91 -3.16
N ARG A 213 11.16 28.16 -3.48
CA ARG A 213 12.07 28.72 -2.47
C ARG A 213 11.36 29.97 -1.95
N PRO A 214 11.17 30.15 -0.62
CA PRO A 214 10.84 31.48 -0.15
C PRO A 214 11.91 32.40 -0.75
N LYS A 215 11.47 33.50 -1.39
CA LYS A 215 12.39 34.58 -1.73
C LYS A 215 13.13 34.87 -0.42
N CYS A 216 14.44 34.65 -0.40
CA CYS A 216 15.26 35.28 0.61
C CYS A 216 15.07 36.77 0.36
N ASP A 217 14.26 37.41 1.19
CA ASP A 217 14.22 38.86 1.25
C ASP A 217 15.64 39.30 1.61
N GLY A 218 16.22 40.10 0.72
CA GLY A 218 17.57 40.64 0.85
C GLY A 218 17.68 41.73 1.90
#